data_AF-A0A7X0V308-F1
#
_entry.id   AF-A0A7X0V308-F1
#
_cell.length_a   1.000
_cell.length_b   1.000
_cell.length_c   1.000
_cell.angle_alpha   90.00
_cell.angle_beta   90.00
_cell.angle_gamma   90.00
#
_symmetry.space_group_name_H-M   'P 1'
#
loop_
_entity.id
_entity.type
_entity.pdbx_description
1 polymer ?
#
loop_
_entity_poly.entity_id
_entity_poly.type
_entity_poly.pdbx_seq_one_letter_code
_entity_poly.pdbx_strand_id
1 'polypeptide(L)'
;MKIKNLVPALLMILYAVHAQAQNQHYTKLELKPKEVFIVGPGNVLLVDTLIMHDKATIKFSPSSPGTLKANVAYIGSKCTISSRGEDGLHTRKNRPGTRGSNGGDLDITMHFQELSSLLIDTQGGTGGNGLHGKNGRPGTPDRNEKRIVKGNKGVDIVTYELVPGIPGTDGKNATQGYIGGNGGNITFTYSTAAFIPVFNHANAPHSITLLHTVGDTGKDGTPGKGGFNSKDGELILEKKPQATDGQIRLVNANYTARP
;
A
#
# COMPACT_ATOMS: atom_id res chain seq x y z
N MET A 1 -44.58 -39.03 -33.39
CA MET A 1 -43.18 -39.47 -33.52
C MET A 1 -42.43 -39.18 -32.24
N LYS A 2 -41.77 -40.20 -31.67
CA LYS A 2 -41.00 -40.16 -30.42
C LYS A 2 -39.52 -39.96 -30.78
N ILE A 3 -38.85 -38.95 -30.23
CA ILE A 3 -37.38 -38.89 -30.22
C ILE A 3 -36.93 -38.68 -28.78
N LYS A 4 -36.37 -39.75 -28.22
CA LYS A 4 -35.74 -39.81 -26.91
C LYS A 4 -34.30 -39.32 -27.07
N ASN A 5 -33.96 -38.18 -26.51
CA ASN A 5 -32.57 -37.70 -26.49
C ASN A 5 -31.91 -38.12 -25.18
N LEU A 6 -30.92 -38.99 -25.33
CA LEU A 6 -30.06 -39.58 -24.32
C LEU A 6 -28.98 -38.54 -23.93
N VAL A 7 -29.00 -38.05 -22.69
CA VAL A 7 -27.94 -37.17 -22.17
C VAL A 7 -26.84 -38.05 -21.56
N PRO A 8 -25.59 -37.99 -22.03
CA PRO A 8 -24.50 -38.74 -21.42
C PRO A 8 -24.03 -38.03 -20.14
N ALA A 9 -24.00 -38.77 -19.04
CA ALA A 9 -23.46 -38.35 -17.76
C ALA A 9 -21.93 -38.21 -17.86
N LEU A 10 -21.45 -36.97 -17.83
CA LEU A 10 -20.04 -36.62 -17.79
C LEU A 10 -19.52 -36.79 -16.35
N LEU A 11 -18.82 -37.90 -16.10
CA LEU A 11 -18.17 -38.22 -14.84
C LEU A 11 -16.92 -37.32 -14.66
N MET A 12 -17.07 -36.20 -13.93
CA MET A 12 -15.93 -35.37 -13.54
C MET A 12 -15.12 -36.04 -12.43
N ILE A 13 -13.97 -36.63 -12.82
CA ILE A 13 -12.95 -37.09 -11.88
C ILE A 13 -12.25 -35.84 -11.31
N LEU A 14 -12.65 -35.44 -10.10
CA LEU A 14 -11.97 -34.44 -9.29
C LEU A 14 -10.61 -35.00 -8.82
N TYR A 15 -9.56 -34.75 -9.59
CA TYR A 15 -8.18 -34.89 -9.11
C TYR A 15 -7.92 -33.80 -8.08
N ALA A 16 -8.12 -34.13 -6.80
CA ALA A 16 -7.68 -33.30 -5.69
C ALA A 16 -6.15 -33.28 -5.67
N VAL A 17 -5.56 -32.26 -6.32
CA VAL A 17 -4.13 -31.97 -6.22
C VAL A 17 -3.87 -31.51 -4.79
N HIS A 18 -3.52 -32.45 -3.92
CA HIS A 18 -3.04 -32.13 -2.58
C HIS A 18 -1.66 -31.51 -2.74
N ALA A 19 -1.62 -30.18 -2.83
CA ALA A 19 -0.38 -29.42 -2.69
C ALA A 19 0.13 -29.65 -1.27
N GLN A 20 0.94 -30.69 -1.09
CA GLN A 20 1.70 -30.88 0.14
C GLN A 20 2.66 -29.69 0.23
N ALA A 21 2.36 -28.77 1.16
CA ALA A 21 3.25 -27.69 1.54
C ALA A 21 4.49 -28.32 2.20
N GLN A 22 5.43 -28.80 1.38
CA GLN A 22 6.73 -29.23 1.84
C GLN A 22 7.46 -27.98 2.32
N ASN A 23 7.85 -27.98 3.60
CA ASN A 23 8.78 -26.99 4.14
C ASN A 23 10.04 -27.01 3.25
N GLN A 24 10.29 -25.93 2.52
CA GLN A 24 11.41 -25.85 1.60
C GLN A 24 12.69 -25.61 2.40
N HIS A 25 13.50 -26.67 2.54
CA HIS A 25 14.88 -26.57 3.01
C HIS A 25 15.82 -26.53 1.81
N TYR A 26 16.71 -25.55 1.79
CA TYR A 26 17.73 -25.37 0.75
C TYR A 26 19.13 -25.54 1.34
N THR A 27 19.95 -26.42 0.78
CA THR A 27 21.37 -26.46 1.15
C THR A 27 22.07 -25.16 0.77
N LYS A 28 21.73 -24.59 -0.38
CA LYS A 28 22.24 -23.30 -0.84
C LYS A 28 21.15 -22.54 -1.60
N LEU A 29 20.95 -21.28 -1.24
CA LEU A 29 20.16 -20.33 -2.01
C LEU A 29 21.05 -19.14 -2.38
N GLU A 30 21.22 -18.92 -3.67
CA GLU A 30 22.01 -17.80 -4.20
C GLU A 30 21.12 -16.94 -5.10
N LEU A 31 20.94 -15.67 -4.70
CA LEU A 31 20.14 -14.69 -5.41
C LEU A 31 21.05 -13.73 -6.15
N LYS A 32 20.94 -13.68 -7.48
CA LYS A 32 21.69 -12.81 -8.38
C LYS A 32 21.40 -11.33 -8.08
N PRO A 33 22.24 -10.38 -8.56
CA PRO A 33 21.98 -8.96 -8.35
C PRO A 33 20.57 -8.56 -8.82
N LYS A 34 19.83 -7.87 -7.95
CA LYS A 34 18.42 -7.44 -8.16
C LYS A 34 17.39 -8.57 -8.32
N GLU A 35 17.77 -9.82 -8.07
CA GLU A 35 16.82 -10.95 -8.11
C GLU A 35 15.80 -10.84 -6.97
N VAL A 36 14.55 -11.21 -7.25
CA VAL A 36 13.47 -11.24 -6.26
C VAL A 36 13.05 -12.70 -6.06
N PHE A 37 13.28 -13.22 -4.85
CA PHE A 37 12.83 -14.54 -4.44
C PHE A 37 11.54 -14.42 -3.62
N ILE A 38 10.47 -15.04 -4.09
CA ILE A 38 9.19 -15.08 -3.38
C ILE A 38 9.12 -16.39 -2.59
N VAL A 39 8.99 -16.27 -1.27
CA VAL A 39 8.86 -17.44 -0.40
C VAL A 39 7.51 -18.12 -0.67
N GLY A 40 7.53 -19.45 -0.73
CA GLY A 40 6.33 -20.25 -1.01
C GLY A 40 5.22 -20.07 0.03
N PRO A 41 4.04 -20.68 -0.18
CA PRO A 41 2.82 -20.45 0.61
C PRO A 41 2.96 -20.80 2.10
N GLY A 42 3.93 -21.64 2.49
CA GLY A 42 4.24 -21.90 3.89
C GLY A 42 4.88 -20.72 4.62
N ASN A 43 5.36 -19.70 3.90
CA ASN A 43 6.04 -18.50 4.42
C ASN A 43 7.28 -18.83 5.29
N VAL A 44 7.86 -20.00 5.10
CA VAL A 44 9.05 -20.48 5.81
C VAL A 44 10.16 -20.71 4.79
N LEU A 45 11.32 -20.12 5.03
CA LEU A 45 12.55 -20.29 4.26
C LEU A 45 13.66 -20.79 5.19
N LEU A 46 14.03 -22.06 5.03
CA LEU A 46 15.14 -22.66 5.75
C LEU A 46 16.29 -22.88 4.76
N VAL A 47 17.46 -22.32 5.05
CA VAL A 47 18.61 -22.41 4.17
C VAL A 47 19.90 -22.61 4.96
N ASP A 48 20.77 -23.51 4.51
CA ASP A 48 22.07 -23.67 5.15
C ASP A 48 23.01 -22.51 4.75
N THR A 49 23.14 -22.25 3.44
CA THR A 49 23.93 -21.12 2.92
C THR A 49 23.07 -20.16 2.08
N LEU A 50 22.89 -18.94 2.58
CA LEU A 50 22.23 -17.84 1.86
C LEU A 50 23.27 -16.88 1.28
N ILE A 51 23.19 -16.63 -0.03
CA ILE A 51 24.00 -15.64 -0.72
C ILE A 51 23.06 -14.65 -1.41
N MET A 52 23.06 -13.40 -0.97
CA MET A 52 22.28 -12.32 -1.58
C MET A 52 23.24 -11.33 -2.22
N HIS A 53 23.31 -11.32 -3.55
CA HIS A 53 24.06 -10.30 -4.28
C HIS A 53 23.37 -8.94 -4.23
N ASP A 54 24.05 -7.88 -4.67
CA ASP A 54 23.58 -6.50 -4.56
C ASP A 54 22.13 -6.31 -5.01
N LYS A 55 21.34 -5.67 -4.15
CA LYS A 55 19.92 -5.33 -4.36
C LYS A 55 18.99 -6.53 -4.51
N ALA A 56 19.44 -7.74 -4.18
CA ALA A 56 18.56 -8.90 -4.14
C ALA A 56 17.49 -8.73 -3.05
N THR A 57 16.31 -9.32 -3.28
CA THR A 57 15.15 -9.23 -2.39
C THR A 57 14.60 -10.61 -2.08
N ILE A 58 14.33 -10.88 -0.80
CA ILE A 58 13.47 -11.99 -0.36
C ILE A 58 12.12 -11.40 0.05
N LYS A 59 11.03 -11.92 -0.51
CA LYS A 59 9.67 -11.46 -0.23
C LYS A 59 8.85 -12.56 0.43
N PHE A 60 8.42 -12.29 1.65
CA PHE A 60 7.45 -13.06 2.41
C PHE A 60 6.04 -12.52 2.15
N SER A 61 5.03 -13.38 2.32
CA SER A 61 3.64 -12.92 2.33
C SER A 61 3.36 -12.10 3.60
N PRO A 62 2.68 -10.94 3.51
CA PRO A 62 2.22 -10.20 4.68
C PRO A 62 1.02 -10.86 5.39
N SER A 63 0.36 -11.85 4.75
CA SER A 63 -0.88 -12.45 5.26
C SER A 63 -0.67 -13.46 6.39
N SER A 64 0.57 -13.90 6.62
CA SER A 64 0.94 -14.87 7.66
C SER A 64 2.32 -14.53 8.21
N PRO A 65 2.65 -14.95 9.45
CA PRO A 65 4.01 -14.82 9.96
C PRO A 65 5.02 -15.50 9.04
N GLY A 66 6.16 -14.86 8.82
CA GLY A 66 7.25 -15.37 8.01
C GLY A 66 8.42 -15.85 8.86
N THR A 67 9.04 -16.97 8.50
CA THR A 67 10.25 -17.47 9.15
C THR A 67 11.39 -17.57 8.16
N LEU A 68 12.54 -16.95 8.48
CA LEU A 68 13.79 -17.12 7.76
C LEU A 68 14.84 -17.70 8.70
N LYS A 69 15.44 -18.83 8.34
CA LYS A 69 16.63 -19.36 9.01
C LYS A 69 17.76 -19.55 8.00
N ALA A 70 18.87 -18.84 8.20
CA ALA A 70 20.10 -19.00 7.42
C ALA A 70 21.28 -19.35 8.34
N ASN A 71 21.84 -20.56 8.21
CA ASN A 71 22.97 -20.99 9.04
C ASN A 71 24.28 -20.27 8.68
N VAL A 72 24.42 -19.81 7.43
CA VAL A 72 25.51 -18.96 6.94
C VAL A 72 24.91 -17.97 5.93
N ALA A 73 25.24 -16.69 6.06
CA ALA A 73 24.72 -15.62 5.20
C ALA A 73 25.84 -14.71 4.66
N TYR A 74 25.82 -14.49 3.35
CA TYR A 74 26.65 -13.52 2.64
C TYR A 74 25.72 -12.48 2.00
N ILE A 75 25.73 -11.26 2.52
CA ILE A 75 24.80 -10.21 2.11
C ILE A 75 25.54 -9.04 1.46
N GLY A 76 25.27 -8.83 0.18
CA GLY A 76 25.75 -7.70 -0.61
C GLY A 76 25.12 -6.36 -0.23
N SER A 77 25.24 -5.38 -1.13
CA SER A 77 24.80 -4.01 -0.90
C SER A 77 23.32 -3.83 -1.20
N LYS A 78 22.58 -3.16 -0.30
CA LYS A 78 21.17 -2.76 -0.43
C LYS A 78 20.22 -3.95 -0.63
N CYS A 79 20.54 -5.09 -0.02
CA CYS A 79 19.68 -6.26 -0.03
C CYS A 79 18.44 -6.03 0.83
N THR A 80 17.32 -6.68 0.50
CA THR A 80 16.05 -6.49 1.21
C THR A 80 15.41 -7.83 1.61
N ILE A 81 14.91 -7.93 2.83
CA ILE A 81 13.97 -8.97 3.26
C ILE A 81 12.67 -8.24 3.61
N SER A 82 11.56 -8.60 2.96
CA SER A 82 10.31 -7.84 3.10
C SER A 82 9.09 -8.73 3.33
N SER A 83 8.24 -8.32 4.25
CA SER A 83 6.84 -8.73 4.43
C SER A 83 5.91 -7.51 4.45
N ARG A 84 6.31 -6.43 3.76
CA ARG A 84 5.58 -5.17 3.73
C ARG A 84 4.15 -5.35 3.21
N GLY A 85 3.22 -4.63 3.84
CA GLY A 85 1.83 -4.55 3.42
C GLY A 85 1.65 -3.85 2.06
N GLU A 86 0.61 -4.24 1.34
CA GLU A 86 0.22 -3.64 0.06
C GLU A 86 -0.49 -2.30 0.28
N ASP A 87 -0.18 -1.33 -0.59
CA ASP A 87 -0.85 -0.04 -0.57
C ASP A 87 -2.33 -0.18 -0.93
N GLY A 88 -3.16 0.62 -0.26
CA GLY A 88 -4.58 0.74 -0.49
C GLY A 88 -4.90 1.43 -1.81
N LEU A 89 -6.00 1.02 -2.41
CA LEU A 89 -6.50 1.61 -3.65
C LEU A 89 -7.03 3.01 -3.40
N HIS A 90 -6.75 3.95 -4.29
CA HIS A 90 -7.33 5.30 -4.21
C HIS A 90 -8.82 5.29 -4.60
N THR A 91 -9.62 6.17 -3.98
CA THR A 91 -11.02 6.35 -4.37
C THR A 91 -11.11 6.87 -5.80
N ARG A 92 -12.02 6.27 -6.57
CA ARG A 92 -12.45 6.74 -7.90
C ARG A 92 -13.96 6.95 -7.88
N LYS A 93 -14.50 7.69 -8.86
CA LYS A 93 -15.94 8.06 -8.92
C LYS A 93 -16.92 6.92 -8.63
N ASN A 94 -16.57 5.70 -9.04
CA ASN A 94 -17.44 4.52 -8.92
C ASN A 94 -16.78 3.37 -8.12
N ARG A 95 -15.69 3.65 -7.39
CA ARG A 95 -14.97 2.63 -6.64
C ARG A 95 -14.40 3.25 -5.36
N PRO A 96 -14.85 2.83 -4.16
CA PRO A 96 -14.25 3.29 -2.92
C PRO A 96 -12.78 2.91 -2.89
N GLY A 97 -11.97 3.72 -2.23
CA GLY A 97 -10.60 3.35 -1.95
C GLY A 97 -10.54 2.28 -0.87
N THR A 98 -9.33 1.86 -0.53
CA THR A 98 -9.10 0.88 0.53
C THR A 98 -8.00 1.35 1.46
N ARG A 99 -8.02 0.85 2.69
CA ARG A 99 -6.86 0.91 3.58
C ARG A 99 -5.68 0.14 2.98
N GLY A 100 -4.47 0.49 3.42
CA GLY A 100 -3.31 -0.36 3.21
C GLY A 100 -3.43 -1.66 4.01
N SER A 101 -2.84 -2.75 3.51
CA SER A 101 -2.78 -4.00 4.28
C SER A 101 -1.67 -3.95 5.31
N ASN A 102 -1.78 -4.76 6.36
CA ASN A 102 -0.77 -4.85 7.41
C ASN A 102 0.52 -5.45 6.85
N GLY A 103 1.66 -5.06 7.41
CA GLY A 103 2.89 -5.82 7.24
C GLY A 103 2.81 -7.15 8.01
N GLY A 104 3.47 -8.18 7.50
CA GLY A 104 3.55 -9.48 8.15
C GLY A 104 4.65 -9.52 9.21
N ASP A 105 4.41 -10.25 10.29
CA ASP A 105 5.44 -10.52 11.30
C ASP A 105 6.59 -11.34 10.68
N LEU A 106 7.83 -11.07 11.09
CA LEU A 106 9.01 -11.82 10.67
C LEU A 106 9.80 -12.34 11.87
N ASP A 107 10.10 -13.65 11.84
CA ASP A 107 11.09 -14.30 12.70
C ASP A 107 12.30 -14.70 11.86
N ILE A 108 13.41 -13.99 12.06
CA ILE A 108 14.62 -14.10 11.25
C ILE A 108 15.76 -14.55 12.17
N THR A 109 16.40 -15.66 11.80
CA THR A 109 17.64 -16.15 12.41
C THR A 109 18.72 -16.24 11.35
N MET A 110 19.80 -15.46 11.50
CA MET A 110 20.91 -15.47 10.54
C MET A 110 22.27 -15.42 11.21
N HIS A 111 23.22 -16.17 10.65
CA HIS A 111 24.64 -16.04 10.99
C HIS A 111 25.39 -15.40 9.82
N PHE A 112 25.86 -14.17 10.00
CA PHE A 112 26.53 -13.44 8.92
C PHE A 112 28.02 -13.76 8.85
N GLN A 113 28.42 -14.29 7.70
CA GLN A 113 29.81 -14.36 7.30
C GLN A 113 30.25 -13.03 6.68
N GLU A 114 29.40 -12.43 5.84
CA GLU A 114 29.61 -11.13 5.21
C GLU A 114 28.31 -10.31 5.19
N LEU A 115 28.43 -9.00 5.41
CA LEU A 115 27.31 -8.07 5.38
C LEU A 115 27.78 -6.72 4.87
N SER A 116 27.26 -6.24 3.75
CA SER A 116 27.41 -4.83 3.35
C SER A 116 26.24 -4.00 3.90
N SER A 117 25.03 -4.19 3.38
CA SER A 117 23.83 -3.50 3.87
C SER A 117 22.55 -4.29 3.64
N LEU A 118 21.75 -4.41 4.69
CA LEU A 118 20.49 -5.16 4.70
C LEU A 118 19.35 -4.26 5.19
N LEU A 119 18.22 -4.30 4.47
CA LEU A 119 16.95 -3.76 4.89
C LEU A 119 16.00 -4.91 5.26
N ILE A 120 15.39 -4.85 6.44
CA ILE A 120 14.28 -5.71 6.84
C ILE A 120 13.04 -4.83 6.93
N ASP A 121 12.05 -5.08 6.07
CA ASP A 121 10.88 -4.23 5.89
C ASP A 121 9.57 -4.98 6.16
N THR A 122 8.94 -4.63 7.27
CA THR A 122 7.65 -5.13 7.75
C THR A 122 6.61 -4.00 7.84
N GLN A 123 6.81 -2.88 7.15
CA GLN A 123 5.89 -1.74 7.23
C GLN A 123 4.48 -2.10 6.77
N GLY A 124 3.49 -1.38 7.31
CA GLY A 124 2.15 -1.38 6.74
C GLY A 124 2.10 -0.72 5.36
N GLY A 125 1.15 -1.14 4.53
CA GLY A 125 0.87 -0.47 3.27
C GLY A 125 0.26 0.91 3.48
N THR A 126 0.49 1.82 2.54
CA THR A 126 -0.07 3.18 2.55
C THR A 126 -1.57 3.15 2.31
N GLY A 127 -2.36 3.96 3.00
CA GLY A 127 -3.78 4.09 2.70
C GLY A 127 -4.06 4.78 1.37
N GLY A 128 -5.14 4.40 0.69
CA GLY A 128 -5.55 5.04 -0.55
C GLY A 128 -5.96 6.51 -0.37
N ASN A 129 -5.73 7.35 -1.37
CA ASN A 129 -6.19 8.75 -1.34
C ASN A 129 -7.70 8.85 -1.51
N GLY A 130 -8.29 9.88 -0.91
CA GLY A 130 -9.69 10.24 -1.06
C GLY A 130 -10.00 10.87 -2.42
N LEU A 131 -11.29 10.92 -2.77
CA LEU A 131 -11.76 11.49 -4.01
C LEU A 131 -11.92 13.01 -3.86
N HIS A 132 -11.37 13.77 -4.80
CA HIS A 132 -11.67 15.21 -4.89
C HIS A 132 -13.10 15.43 -5.37
N GLY A 133 -13.78 16.38 -4.73
CA GLY A 133 -15.05 16.90 -5.17
C GLY A 133 -14.92 17.66 -6.48
N LYS A 134 -15.89 17.50 -7.38
CA LYS A 134 -15.98 18.32 -8.59
C LYS A 134 -16.55 19.69 -8.25
N ASN A 135 -15.98 20.74 -8.82
CA ASN A 135 -16.57 22.06 -8.75
C ASN A 135 -17.93 22.07 -9.46
N GLY A 136 -18.84 22.87 -8.91
CA GLY A 136 -20.09 23.21 -9.55
C GLY A 136 -19.86 24.11 -10.77
N ARG A 137 -20.87 24.16 -11.63
CA ARG A 137 -20.90 25.10 -12.76
C ARG A 137 -21.01 26.52 -12.20
N PRO A 138 -20.25 27.50 -12.72
CA PRO A 138 -20.43 28.89 -12.34
C PRO A 138 -21.84 29.33 -12.73
N GLY A 139 -22.43 30.20 -11.90
CA GLY A 139 -23.66 30.90 -12.24
C GLY A 139 -23.35 32.29 -12.79
N THR A 140 -24.38 32.98 -13.24
CA THR A 140 -24.34 34.39 -13.64
C THR A 140 -25.18 35.21 -12.66
N PRO A 141 -24.70 36.34 -12.15
CA PRO A 141 -25.53 37.23 -11.34
C PRO A 141 -26.57 37.95 -12.20
N ASP A 142 -27.59 38.48 -11.53
CA ASP A 142 -28.53 39.42 -12.13
C ASP A 142 -27.78 40.62 -12.71
N ARG A 143 -28.24 41.12 -13.86
CA ARG A 143 -27.65 42.31 -14.48
C ARG A 143 -28.73 43.18 -15.09
N ASN A 144 -28.49 44.49 -15.11
CA ASN A 144 -29.34 45.43 -15.83
C ASN A 144 -28.83 45.57 -17.27
N GLU A 145 -29.67 45.25 -18.24
CA GLU A 145 -29.38 45.48 -19.65
C GLU A 145 -30.07 46.74 -20.14
N LYS A 146 -29.32 47.57 -20.89
CA LYS A 146 -29.85 48.77 -21.52
C LYS A 146 -30.60 48.38 -22.78
N ARG A 147 -31.90 48.66 -22.83
CA ARG A 147 -32.74 48.48 -24.01
C ARG A 147 -33.17 49.84 -24.54
N ILE A 148 -33.07 50.02 -25.85
CA ILE A 148 -33.50 51.24 -26.53
C ILE A 148 -34.79 50.92 -27.27
N VAL A 149 -35.86 51.61 -26.92
CA VAL A 149 -37.19 51.44 -27.53
C VAL A 149 -37.58 52.77 -28.19
N LYS A 150 -38.05 52.73 -29.45
CA LYS A 150 -38.54 53.93 -30.13
C LYS A 150 -39.93 54.30 -29.64
N GLY A 151 -40.07 55.51 -29.10
CA GLY A 151 -41.37 56.06 -28.70
C GLY A 151 -42.21 56.56 -29.87
N ASN A 152 -43.45 56.97 -29.60
CA ASN A 152 -44.49 57.37 -30.58
C ASN A 152 -44.14 58.55 -31.50
N LYS A 153 -42.96 59.17 -31.35
CA LYS A 153 -42.45 60.26 -32.19
C LYS A 153 -41.03 60.00 -32.73
N GLY A 154 -40.55 58.76 -32.68
CA GLY A 154 -39.19 58.41 -33.10
C GLY A 154 -38.09 58.79 -32.11
N VAL A 155 -38.44 59.24 -30.90
CA VAL A 155 -37.48 59.50 -29.81
C VAL A 155 -37.06 58.17 -29.18
N ASP A 156 -35.76 57.95 -29.04
CA ASP A 156 -35.20 56.80 -28.34
C ASP A 156 -35.44 56.92 -26.84
N ILE A 157 -36.18 55.96 -26.28
CA ILE A 157 -36.39 55.83 -24.83
C ILE A 157 -35.42 54.75 -24.34
N VAL A 158 -34.56 55.12 -23.41
CA VAL A 158 -33.67 54.17 -22.73
C VAL A 158 -34.41 53.55 -21.56
N THR A 159 -34.63 52.24 -21.62
CA THR A 159 -35.12 51.46 -20.49
C THR A 159 -34.00 50.55 -19.97
N TYR A 160 -33.99 50.31 -18.67
CA TYR A 160 -33.13 49.31 -18.05
C TYR A 160 -34.00 48.11 -17.70
N GLU A 161 -33.68 46.96 -18.27
CA GLU A 161 -34.38 45.71 -18.02
C GLU A 161 -33.50 44.84 -17.12
N LEU A 162 -34.03 44.44 -15.97
CA LEU A 162 -33.36 43.49 -15.09
C LEU A 162 -33.41 42.12 -15.76
N VAL A 163 -32.25 41.60 -16.15
CA VAL A 163 -32.07 40.23 -16.65
C VAL A 163 -31.66 39.36 -15.47
N PRO A 164 -32.54 38.44 -15.02
CA PRO A 164 -32.20 37.53 -13.93
C PRO A 164 -30.98 36.68 -14.28
N GLY A 165 -30.14 36.48 -13.29
CA GLY A 165 -29.00 35.60 -13.33
C GLY A 165 -29.40 34.13 -13.38
N ILE A 166 -28.44 33.28 -13.70
CA ILE A 166 -28.58 31.82 -13.64
C ILE A 166 -27.80 31.37 -12.40
N PRO A 167 -28.43 30.75 -11.40
CA PRO A 167 -27.69 30.23 -10.26
C PRO A 167 -26.65 29.20 -10.72
N GLY A 168 -25.55 29.12 -9.98
CA GLY A 168 -24.55 28.08 -10.16
C GLY A 168 -25.10 26.70 -9.81
N THR A 169 -24.24 25.69 -9.88
CA THR A 169 -24.54 24.41 -9.24
C THR A 169 -23.68 24.22 -8.01
N ASP A 170 -24.13 23.38 -7.10
CA ASP A 170 -23.34 23.00 -5.93
C ASP A 170 -22.06 22.27 -6.35
N GLY A 171 -21.01 22.45 -5.55
CA GLY A 171 -19.84 21.59 -5.56
C GLY A 171 -20.19 20.18 -5.10
N LYS A 172 -19.41 19.19 -5.51
CA LYS A 172 -19.55 17.82 -5.03
C LYS A 172 -18.65 17.59 -3.82
N ASN A 173 -19.11 16.71 -2.94
CA ASN A 173 -18.34 16.30 -1.77
C ASN A 173 -17.05 15.60 -2.17
N ALA A 174 -16.04 15.74 -1.32
CA ALA A 174 -14.83 14.93 -1.33
C ALA A 174 -14.96 13.78 -0.33
N THR A 175 -14.07 12.80 -0.44
CA THR A 175 -13.94 11.73 0.57
C THR A 175 -12.62 11.87 1.31
N GLN A 176 -12.61 11.45 2.57
CA GLN A 176 -11.40 11.27 3.33
C GLN A 176 -10.49 10.21 2.66
N GLY A 177 -9.17 10.34 2.83
CA GLY A 177 -8.22 9.27 2.49
C GLY A 177 -8.30 8.13 3.49
N TYR A 178 -7.80 6.95 3.14
CA TYR A 178 -7.86 5.77 4.00
C TYR A 178 -6.63 5.68 4.90
N ILE A 179 -6.74 4.95 6.02
CA ILE A 179 -5.60 4.65 6.88
C ILE A 179 -4.61 3.70 6.19
N GLY A 180 -3.34 3.78 6.59
CA GLY A 180 -2.38 2.73 6.30
C GLY A 180 -2.63 1.47 7.12
N GLY A 181 -1.91 0.40 6.78
CA GLY A 181 -1.89 -0.84 7.54
C GLY A 181 -0.97 -0.74 8.77
N ASN A 182 -1.13 -1.68 9.69
CA ASN A 182 -0.22 -1.82 10.84
C ASN A 182 1.17 -2.29 10.37
N GLY A 183 2.21 -1.92 11.11
CA GLY A 183 3.52 -2.54 10.97
C GLY A 183 3.54 -3.95 11.57
N GLY A 184 4.30 -4.85 10.96
CA GLY A 184 4.57 -6.19 11.46
C GLY A 184 5.66 -6.17 12.54
N ASN A 185 5.67 -7.18 13.40
CA ASN A 185 6.72 -7.38 14.38
C ASN A 185 7.97 -7.97 13.73
N ILE A 186 9.15 -7.61 14.25
CA ILE A 186 10.43 -8.18 13.83
C ILE A 186 11.06 -8.86 15.04
N THR A 187 11.18 -10.18 14.99
CA THR A 187 12.11 -10.93 15.84
C THR A 187 13.35 -11.22 15.01
N PHE A 188 14.49 -10.66 15.42
CA PHE A 188 15.74 -10.83 14.68
C PHE A 188 16.85 -11.36 15.60
N THR A 189 17.16 -12.63 15.41
CA THR A 189 18.29 -13.31 16.03
C THR A 189 19.45 -13.30 15.05
N TYR A 190 20.58 -12.71 15.45
CA TYR A 190 21.75 -12.61 14.59
C TYR A 190 23.03 -12.99 15.30
N SER A 191 23.99 -13.46 14.51
CA SER A 191 25.39 -13.62 14.90
C SER A 191 26.28 -13.17 13.75
N THR A 192 27.54 -12.87 14.05
CA THR A 192 28.51 -12.38 13.07
C THR A 192 29.85 -13.05 13.31
N ALA A 193 30.59 -13.33 12.24
CA ALA A 193 31.91 -13.96 12.36
C ALA A 193 32.99 -13.01 12.91
N ALA A 194 33.13 -11.81 12.34
CA ALA A 194 34.27 -10.91 12.64
C ALA A 194 33.96 -9.41 12.55
N PHE A 195 32.70 -9.01 12.57
CA PHE A 195 32.30 -7.59 12.52
C PHE A 195 31.10 -7.29 13.41
N ILE A 196 30.89 -6.01 13.70
CA ILE A 196 29.75 -5.53 14.50
C ILE A 196 28.76 -4.85 13.54
N PRO A 197 27.52 -5.35 13.41
CA PRO A 197 26.53 -4.71 12.56
C PRO A 197 26.06 -3.40 13.18
N VAL A 198 25.81 -2.41 12.34
CA VAL A 198 25.32 -1.09 12.77
C VAL A 198 23.84 -0.95 12.41
N PHE A 199 22.99 -0.78 13.41
CA PHE A 199 21.55 -0.74 13.21
C PHE A 199 21.05 0.66 12.87
N ASN A 200 20.13 0.76 11.89
CA ASN A 200 19.43 1.98 11.50
C ASN A 200 20.34 3.17 11.11
N HIS A 201 21.49 2.86 10.53
CA HIS A 201 22.41 3.83 9.93
C HIS A 201 22.76 3.43 8.49
N ALA A 202 21.95 3.88 7.53
CA ALA A 202 21.99 3.40 6.13
C ALA A 202 23.34 3.60 5.38
N ASN A 203 24.19 4.51 5.87
CA ASN A 203 25.50 4.79 5.26
C ASN A 203 26.68 4.18 6.03
N ALA A 204 26.42 3.47 7.13
CA ALA A 204 27.48 2.79 7.89
C ALA A 204 27.89 1.48 7.19
N PRO A 205 29.16 1.04 7.33
CA PRO A 205 29.53 -0.31 6.93
C PRO A 205 28.75 -1.34 7.77
N HIS A 206 28.45 -2.50 7.17
CA HIS A 206 27.73 -3.59 7.83
C HIS A 206 26.37 -3.17 8.41
N SER A 207 25.65 -2.30 7.70
CA SER A 207 24.41 -1.70 8.23
C SER A 207 23.22 -2.64 8.13
N ILE A 208 22.37 -2.67 9.15
CA ILE A 208 21.06 -3.31 9.12
C ILE A 208 19.99 -2.27 9.43
N THR A 209 19.04 -2.06 8.54
CA THR A 209 17.90 -1.15 8.76
C THR A 209 16.64 -1.97 9.00
N LEU A 210 15.90 -1.64 10.04
CA LEU A 210 14.68 -2.33 10.44
C LEU A 210 13.50 -1.36 10.30
N LEU A 211 12.58 -1.63 9.39
CA LEU A 211 11.37 -0.85 9.20
C LEU A 211 10.16 -1.69 9.64
N HIS A 212 9.39 -1.17 10.59
CA HIS A 212 8.24 -1.84 11.22
C HIS A 212 7.12 -0.85 11.56
N THR A 213 7.14 0.32 10.94
CA THR A 213 6.17 1.37 11.23
C THR A 213 4.83 1.12 10.53
N VAL A 214 3.81 1.76 11.07
CA VAL A 214 2.52 1.92 10.39
C VAL A 214 2.69 2.52 8.99
N GLY A 215 1.80 2.13 8.06
CA GLY A 215 1.73 2.74 6.75
C GLY A 215 1.14 4.15 6.81
N ASP A 216 1.54 5.01 5.87
CA ASP A 216 1.04 6.39 5.82
C ASP A 216 -0.48 6.43 5.58
N THR A 217 -1.15 7.42 6.17
CA THR A 217 -2.55 7.70 5.84
C THR A 217 -2.64 8.38 4.48
N GLY A 218 -3.56 7.89 3.64
CA GLY A 218 -3.85 8.50 2.35
C GLY A 218 -4.36 9.93 2.50
N LYS A 219 -4.09 10.76 1.49
CA LYS A 219 -4.48 12.17 1.50
C LYS A 219 -5.98 12.32 1.33
N ASP A 220 -6.55 13.25 2.08
CA ASP A 220 -7.97 13.61 1.94
C ASP A 220 -8.22 14.30 0.60
N GLY A 221 -9.40 14.05 0.04
CA GLY A 221 -9.85 14.78 -1.13
C GLY A 221 -10.17 16.24 -0.79
N THR A 222 -10.17 17.09 -1.81
CA THR A 222 -10.54 18.50 -1.68
C THR A 222 -11.99 18.67 -2.10
N PRO A 223 -12.88 19.20 -1.24
CA PRO A 223 -14.27 19.43 -1.62
C PRO A 223 -14.38 20.39 -2.81
N GLY A 224 -15.35 20.15 -3.70
CA GLY A 224 -15.57 20.98 -4.86
C GLY A 224 -16.19 22.32 -4.49
N LYS A 225 -15.79 23.39 -5.16
CA LYS A 225 -16.38 24.72 -4.98
C LYS A 225 -17.73 24.84 -5.66
N GLY A 226 -18.71 25.44 -4.99
CA GLY A 226 -20.01 25.80 -5.56
C GLY A 226 -19.91 26.96 -6.54
N GLY A 227 -20.87 27.05 -7.44
CA GLY A 227 -21.06 28.23 -8.28
C GLY A 227 -21.73 29.39 -7.53
N PHE A 228 -22.08 30.44 -8.28
CA PHE A 228 -22.77 31.63 -7.74
C PHE A 228 -24.08 31.25 -7.03
N ASN A 229 -24.25 31.71 -5.79
CA ASN A 229 -25.39 31.35 -4.92
C ASN A 229 -25.59 29.84 -4.74
N SER A 230 -24.51 29.06 -4.78
CA SER A 230 -24.53 27.60 -4.56
C SER A 230 -23.62 27.21 -3.41
N LYS A 231 -23.78 25.98 -2.91
CA LYS A 231 -22.99 25.46 -1.79
C LYS A 231 -21.70 24.82 -2.29
N ASP A 232 -20.64 24.99 -1.51
CA ASP A 232 -19.46 24.15 -1.63
C ASP A 232 -19.81 22.71 -1.23
N GLY A 233 -19.08 21.74 -1.79
CA GLY A 233 -19.11 20.39 -1.27
C GLY A 233 -18.44 20.30 0.10
N GLU A 234 -18.65 19.18 0.76
CA GLU A 234 -18.05 18.89 2.07
C GLU A 234 -17.07 17.71 1.98
N LEU A 235 -16.20 17.59 2.98
CA LEU A 235 -15.37 16.40 3.15
C LEU A 235 -16.16 15.35 3.95
N ILE A 236 -16.46 14.22 3.32
CA ILE A 236 -17.10 13.09 3.99
C ILE A 236 -16.03 12.37 4.81
N LEU A 237 -16.17 12.47 6.14
CA LEU A 237 -15.29 11.82 7.10
C LEU A 237 -15.79 10.41 7.43
N GLU A 238 -14.88 9.45 7.50
CA GLU A 238 -15.14 8.09 7.95
C GLU A 238 -14.41 7.84 9.26
N LYS A 239 -15.01 7.06 10.17
CA LYS A 239 -14.34 6.70 11.42
C LYS A 239 -13.17 5.76 11.09
N LYS A 240 -11.96 6.23 11.34
CA LYS A 240 -10.71 5.49 11.12
C LYS A 240 -10.29 4.73 12.39
N PRO A 241 -10.07 3.41 12.33
CA PRO A 241 -9.34 2.75 13.41
C PRO A 241 -7.90 3.28 13.45
N GLN A 242 -7.30 3.33 14.64
CA GLN A 242 -5.88 3.62 14.76
C GLN A 242 -5.07 2.44 14.25
N ALA A 243 -4.06 2.74 13.45
CA ALA A 243 -3.07 1.77 13.05
C ALA A 243 -1.81 1.94 13.91
N THR A 244 -1.09 0.85 14.15
CA THR A 244 0.01 0.80 15.14
C THR A 244 1.30 0.33 14.50
N ASP A 245 2.42 0.81 15.04
CA ASP A 245 3.74 0.27 14.74
C ASP A 245 3.86 -1.16 15.28
N GLY A 246 4.69 -1.97 14.61
CA GLY A 246 5.12 -3.27 15.12
C GLY A 246 6.18 -3.12 16.21
N GLN A 247 6.55 -4.23 16.83
CA GLN A 247 7.62 -4.29 17.83
C GLN A 247 8.88 -4.93 17.26
N ILE A 248 10.05 -4.48 17.72
CA ILE A 248 11.34 -5.12 17.42
C ILE A 248 11.84 -5.87 18.65
N ARG A 249 12.23 -7.14 18.45
CA ARG A 249 13.06 -7.92 19.37
C ARG A 249 14.38 -8.28 18.72
N LEU A 250 15.48 -7.76 19.25
CA LEU A 250 16.84 -8.08 18.79
C LEU A 250 17.52 -9.05 19.75
N VAL A 251 18.07 -10.13 19.20
CA VAL A 251 18.83 -11.13 19.97
C VAL A 251 20.19 -11.32 19.31
N ASN A 252 21.26 -11.00 20.04
CA ASN A 252 22.62 -11.27 19.58
C ASN A 252 23.07 -12.65 20.09
N ALA A 253 23.10 -13.63 19.18
CA ALA A 253 23.44 -15.00 19.50
C ALA A 253 24.93 -15.21 19.84
N ASN A 254 25.81 -14.24 19.55
CA ASN A 254 27.23 -14.32 19.95
C ASN A 254 27.39 -14.29 21.48
N TYR A 255 26.44 -13.72 22.23
CA TYR A 255 26.54 -13.54 23.69
C TYR A 255 25.76 -14.59 24.50
N THR A 256 24.91 -15.39 23.87
CA THR A 256 24.08 -16.40 24.55
C THR A 256 24.82 -17.72 24.83
N ALA A 257 26.08 -17.86 24.39
CA ALA A 257 26.85 -19.10 24.47
C ALA A 257 27.92 -19.14 25.58
N ARG A 258 27.81 -18.31 26.63
CA ARG A 258 28.64 -18.46 27.83
C ARG A 258 27.79 -19.03 28.98
N PRO A 259 27.90 -20.34 29.31
CA PRO A 259 27.43 -20.86 30.58
C PRO A 259 28.21 -20.25 31.76
#